data_AF-A0A6L5XXY3-F1
#
_entry.id   AF-A0A6L5XXY3-F1
#
_cell.length_a   1.000
_cell.length_b   1.000
_cell.length_c   1.000
_cell.angle_alpha   90.00
_cell.angle_beta   90.00
_cell.angle_gamma   90.00
#
_symmetry.space_group_name_H-M   'P 1'
#
loop_
_entity.id
_entity.type
_entity.pdbx_description
1 polymer ?
#
loop_
_entity_poly.entity_id
_entity_poly.type
_entity_poly.pdbx_seq_one_letter_code
_entity_poly.pdbx_strand_id
1 'polypeptide(L)'
;MTMLNVVIVLGIIILVGLLILGTIWYSRMKNFKPTENRLAQQRKLNSDLDFSGFAYNFQGDYFYSQLNCWQREMGYCRLYDEGAPFFNMIIDCEPVSFCYGGKRWLIELWKGQYGITTGAEIGVYNTTREDLDTEKFKGTFYEKVSDNELLQMAFVLRKNGKVLLRRQGFHWWLTGFKLGEFSEPSDLAMDAQIFFPNYDMCGAFVMALQNLGYRNHEFSVHGNKVEIHYRKPHTPKPISRNPVNETIVQQENEKNCMLYNAITGKYSHTLDKLEYLKTAMSELYDVFIHSLYAKGLYEAFDWIIEIIHNSNPPKSELCPMPKPKLKPCQKNMCPHPCKICRNSYHFQEHPKETFEVMPYPGLCPPDCKKYNNVNIDNKGEC
;
A
#
# COMPACT_ATOMS: atom_id res chain seq x y z
N MET A 1 54.59 38.43 9.38
CA MET A 1 54.00 37.09 9.55
C MET A 1 54.23 36.31 8.26
N THR A 2 54.85 35.14 8.32
CA THR A 2 54.99 34.27 7.12
C THR A 2 53.60 33.81 6.67
N MET A 3 53.40 33.55 5.37
CA MET A 3 52.12 33.03 4.83
C MET A 3 51.64 31.79 5.60
N LEU A 4 52.58 30.97 6.08
CA LEU A 4 52.31 29.81 6.94
C LEU A 4 51.63 30.18 8.27
N ASN A 5 52.08 31.24 8.94
CA ASN A 5 51.50 31.67 10.22
C ASN A 5 50.09 32.22 10.04
N VAL A 6 49.79 32.88 8.91
CA VAL A 6 48.43 33.34 8.57
C VAL A 6 47.49 32.14 8.42
N VAL A 7 47.91 31.12 7.67
CA VAL A 7 47.13 29.89 7.45
C VAL A 7 46.87 29.14 8.76
N ILE A 8 47.87 29.02 9.64
CA ILE A 8 47.72 28.37 10.94
C ILE A 8 46.70 29.11 11.82
N VAL A 9 46.79 30.44 11.91
CA VAL A 9 45.86 31.25 12.71
C VAL A 9 44.42 31.14 12.18
N LEU A 10 44.23 31.21 10.85
CA LEU A 10 42.92 31.01 10.23
C LEU A 10 42.36 29.60 10.52
N GLY A 11 43.20 28.57 10.45
CA GLY A 11 42.81 27.20 10.79
C GLY A 11 42.35 27.06 12.25
N ILE A 12 43.05 27.70 13.19
CA ILE A 12 42.66 27.71 14.61
C ILE A 12 41.34 28.45 14.81
N ILE A 13 41.15 29.60 14.17
CA ILE A 13 39.89 30.37 14.26
C ILE A 13 38.72 29.54 13.74
N ILE A 14 38.89 28.86 12.60
CA ILE A 14 37.86 27.97 12.04
C ILE A 14 37.56 26.82 13.00
N LEU A 15 38.58 26.17 13.57
CA LEU A 15 38.41 25.07 14.52
C LEU A 15 37.66 25.52 15.78
N VAL A 16 38.05 26.64 16.37
CA VAL A 16 37.37 27.22 17.55
C VAL A 16 35.93 27.60 17.20
N GLY A 17 35.70 28.20 16.03
CA GLY A 17 34.37 28.48 15.52
C GLY A 17 33.49 27.23 15.41
N LEU A 18 34.01 26.15 14.83
CA LEU A 18 33.31 24.87 14.72
C LEU A 18 33.00 24.24 16.09
N LEU A 19 33.92 24.35 17.06
CA LEU A 19 33.69 23.88 18.43
C LEU A 19 32.59 24.69 19.14
N ILE A 20 32.57 26.01 18.97
CA ILE A 20 31.51 26.88 19.52
C ILE A 20 30.16 26.54 18.87
N LEU A 21 30.12 26.39 17.55
CA LEU A 21 28.90 26.00 16.84
C LEU A 21 28.41 24.61 17.28
N GLY A 22 29.33 23.64 17.41
CA GLY A 22 29.02 22.29 17.87
C GLY A 22 28.49 22.25 19.29
N THR A 23 29.05 23.04 20.21
CA THR A 23 28.56 23.12 21.60
C THR A 23 27.21 23.81 21.70
N ILE A 24 26.96 24.88 20.93
CA ILE A 24 25.64 25.52 20.84
C ILE A 24 24.61 24.54 20.28
N TRP A 25 24.94 23.85 19.19
CA TRP A 25 24.09 22.83 18.57
C TRP A 25 23.79 21.71 19.56
N TYR A 26 24.80 21.15 20.23
CA TYR A 26 24.64 20.11 21.24
C TYR A 26 23.72 20.57 22.39
N SER A 27 23.92 21.80 22.88
CA SER A 27 23.07 22.36 23.94
C SER A 27 21.62 22.53 23.49
N ARG A 28 21.38 23.02 22.26
CA ARG A 28 20.04 23.13 21.67
C ARG A 28 19.37 21.77 21.54
N MET A 29 20.09 20.76 21.03
CA MET A 29 19.53 19.44 20.82
C MET A 29 19.29 18.68 22.13
N LYS A 30 20.16 18.83 23.12
CA LYS A 30 19.98 18.24 24.46
C LYS A 30 18.71 18.76 25.13
N ASN A 31 18.42 20.05 24.96
CA ASN A 31 17.28 20.74 25.54
C ASN A 31 16.06 20.82 24.60
N PHE A 32 16.10 20.17 23.44
CA PHE A 32 14.99 20.14 22.49
C PHE A 32 13.75 19.53 23.15
N LYS A 33 12.61 20.22 22.98
CA LYS A 33 11.30 19.76 23.42
C LYS A 33 10.38 19.73 22.19
N PRO A 34 9.81 18.57 21.85
CA PRO A 34 8.86 18.47 20.75
C PRO A 34 7.61 19.32 20.99
N THR A 35 6.92 19.66 19.91
CA THR A 35 5.62 20.33 19.97
C THR A 35 4.58 19.42 20.65
N GLU A 36 3.97 19.89 21.75
CA GLU A 36 2.98 19.12 22.50
C GLU A 36 1.69 18.88 21.69
N ASN A 37 1.30 19.84 20.85
CA ASN A 37 0.10 19.72 20.02
C ASN A 37 0.33 18.80 18.82
N ARG A 38 0.02 17.51 19.01
CA ARG A 38 0.09 16.45 18.00
C ARG A 38 -0.67 16.77 16.71
N LEU A 39 -1.83 17.40 16.81
CA LEU A 39 -2.62 17.77 15.62
C LEU A 39 -1.94 18.86 14.81
N ALA A 40 -1.30 19.84 15.47
CA ALA A 40 -0.51 20.86 14.78
C ALA A 40 0.75 20.23 14.15
N GLN A 41 1.43 19.35 14.87
CA GLN A 41 2.62 18.63 14.41
C GLN A 41 2.33 17.74 13.19
N GLN A 42 1.22 16.97 13.22
CA GLN A 42 0.76 16.20 12.06
C GLN A 42 0.39 17.10 10.88
N ARG A 43 -0.33 18.21 11.10
CA ARG A 43 -0.67 19.12 9.99
C ARG A 43 0.58 19.69 9.32
N LYS A 44 1.60 20.05 10.12
CA LYS A 44 2.88 20.52 9.60
C LYS A 44 3.59 19.44 8.80
N LEU A 45 3.69 18.22 9.34
CA LEU A 45 4.29 17.10 8.62
C LEU A 45 3.53 16.77 7.33
N ASN A 46 2.20 16.74 7.36
CA ASN A 46 1.39 16.46 6.17
C ASN A 46 1.50 17.57 5.12
N SER A 47 1.69 18.82 5.54
CA SER A 47 2.02 19.92 4.62
C SER A 47 3.40 19.74 3.99
N ASP A 48 4.39 19.24 4.73
CA ASP A 48 5.71 18.92 4.20
C ASP A 48 5.65 17.73 3.22
N LEU A 49 4.71 16.79 3.43
CA LEU A 49 4.55 15.58 2.61
C LEU A 49 3.66 15.78 1.37
N ASP A 50 2.95 16.90 1.24
CA ASP A 50 1.88 17.06 0.24
C ASP A 50 2.37 16.76 -1.19
N PHE A 51 3.58 17.24 -1.54
CA PHE A 51 4.20 16.99 -2.85
C PHE A 51 4.48 15.51 -3.14
N SER A 52 4.64 14.69 -2.10
CA SER A 52 4.98 13.27 -2.22
C SER A 52 3.76 12.40 -2.52
N GLY A 53 2.53 12.91 -2.28
CA GLY A 53 1.31 12.12 -2.38
C GLY A 53 1.00 11.26 -1.14
N PHE A 54 1.77 11.42 -0.06
CA PHE A 54 1.58 10.72 1.20
C PHE A 54 1.11 11.67 2.31
N ALA A 55 0.55 11.08 3.36
CA ALA A 55 0.23 11.73 4.61
C ALA A 55 0.57 10.80 5.79
N TYR A 56 0.62 11.36 6.99
CA TYR A 56 0.88 10.65 8.22
C TYR A 56 -0.34 10.68 9.14
N ASN A 57 -0.59 9.57 9.84
CA ASN A 57 -1.61 9.44 10.87
C ASN A 57 -0.97 9.12 12.23
N PHE A 58 -1.08 10.04 13.19
CA PHE A 58 -0.51 9.89 14.52
C PHE A 58 -1.21 8.86 15.40
N GLN A 59 -2.49 8.57 15.16
CA GLN A 59 -3.24 7.59 15.95
C GLN A 59 -2.78 6.16 15.66
N GLY A 60 -2.49 5.86 14.39
CA GLY A 60 -1.96 4.57 13.95
C GLY A 60 -0.44 4.53 13.82
N ASP A 61 0.22 5.69 13.91
CA ASP A 61 1.67 5.87 13.79
C ASP A 61 2.25 5.23 12.52
N TYR A 62 1.70 5.65 11.38
CA TYR A 62 2.07 5.20 10.03
C TYR A 62 1.91 6.32 8.98
N PHE A 63 2.64 6.18 7.87
CA PHE A 63 2.45 6.93 6.63
C PHE A 63 1.51 6.19 5.69
N TYR A 64 0.82 6.92 4.82
CA TYR A 64 -0.14 6.36 3.87
C TYR A 64 -0.36 7.25 2.65
N SER A 65 -0.75 6.64 1.54
CA SER A 65 -1.08 7.28 0.27
C SER A 65 -2.38 8.10 0.38
N GLN A 66 -2.37 9.30 -0.18
CA GLN A 66 -3.58 10.07 -0.38
C GLN A 66 -4.38 9.53 -1.57
N LEU A 67 -5.71 9.70 -1.55
CA LEU A 67 -6.58 9.22 -2.63
C LEU A 67 -6.26 9.86 -3.99
N ASN A 68 -5.96 11.16 -3.97
CA ASN A 68 -5.70 11.99 -5.15
C ASN A 68 -4.21 12.32 -5.31
N CYS A 69 -3.33 11.37 -5.00
CA CYS A 69 -1.90 11.57 -5.20
C CYS A 69 -1.52 11.48 -6.69
N TRP A 70 -0.40 12.11 -7.07
CA TRP A 70 0.06 12.15 -8.47
C TRP A 70 0.39 10.75 -9.03
N GLN A 71 0.79 9.80 -8.17
CA GLN A 71 1.02 8.40 -8.54
C GLN A 71 -0.20 7.76 -9.19
N ARG A 72 -1.41 8.28 -8.92
CA ARG A 72 -2.64 7.83 -9.57
C ARG A 72 -2.56 7.98 -11.09
N GLU A 73 -1.87 8.99 -11.60
CA GLU A 73 -1.73 9.21 -13.05
C GLU A 73 -0.69 8.28 -13.70
N MET A 74 0.15 7.61 -12.91
CA MET A 74 1.21 6.73 -13.42
C MET A 74 0.71 5.32 -13.78
N GLY A 75 -0.51 4.95 -13.37
CA GLY A 75 -1.04 3.60 -13.60
C GLY A 75 -0.14 2.52 -12.98
N TYR A 76 -0.07 1.36 -13.63
CA TYR A 76 0.72 0.23 -13.15
C TYR A 76 1.17 -0.71 -14.27
N CYS A 77 2.41 -1.20 -14.18
CA CYS A 77 2.86 -2.36 -14.95
C CYS A 77 3.92 -3.13 -14.16
N ARG A 78 4.18 -4.37 -14.58
CA ARG A 78 5.15 -5.27 -13.92
C ARG A 78 6.56 -4.69 -13.80
N LEU A 79 6.93 -3.72 -14.62
CA LEU A 79 8.24 -3.07 -14.50
C LEU A 79 8.44 -2.33 -13.17
N TYR A 80 7.36 -1.90 -12.51
CA TYR A 80 7.47 -1.24 -11.22
C TYR A 80 7.95 -2.20 -10.13
N ASP A 81 7.44 -3.43 -10.10
CA ASP A 81 7.97 -4.50 -9.24
C ASP A 81 9.41 -4.86 -9.59
N GLU A 82 9.74 -4.92 -10.88
CA GLU A 82 11.10 -5.19 -11.34
C GLU A 82 12.08 -4.05 -11.01
N GLY A 83 11.57 -2.83 -10.90
CA GLY A 83 12.32 -1.64 -10.53
C GLY A 83 12.54 -1.52 -9.02
N ALA A 84 11.65 -2.08 -8.20
CA ALA A 84 11.60 -1.86 -6.76
C ALA A 84 12.94 -2.05 -6.03
N PRO A 85 13.73 -3.12 -6.29
CA PRO A 85 15.02 -3.31 -5.62
C PRO A 85 16.04 -2.19 -5.87
N PHE A 86 15.97 -1.50 -7.02
CA PHE A 86 16.88 -0.38 -7.34
C PHE A 86 16.55 0.89 -6.55
N PHE A 87 15.40 0.93 -5.87
CA PHE A 87 14.95 2.05 -5.04
C PHE A 87 14.83 1.63 -3.57
N ASN A 88 15.68 0.69 -3.14
CA ASN A 88 15.74 0.17 -1.78
C ASN A 88 14.44 -0.50 -1.28
N MET A 89 13.60 -0.98 -2.19
CA MET A 89 12.38 -1.70 -1.84
C MET A 89 12.57 -3.19 -2.07
N ILE A 90 12.48 -3.96 -0.99
CA ILE A 90 12.51 -5.42 -1.00
C ILE A 90 11.16 -5.90 -0.51
N ILE A 91 10.29 -6.20 -1.47
CA ILE A 91 8.88 -6.46 -1.24
C ILE A 91 8.44 -7.73 -1.94
N ASP A 92 7.55 -8.48 -1.29
CA ASP A 92 6.80 -9.54 -1.95
C ASP A 92 5.60 -8.90 -2.68
N CYS A 93 5.39 -9.30 -3.93
CA CYS A 93 4.31 -8.83 -4.80
C CYS A 93 3.42 -10.04 -5.15
N GLU A 94 2.10 -9.87 -5.09
CA GLU A 94 1.13 -10.87 -5.56
C GLU A 94 0.12 -10.22 -6.52
N PRO A 95 0.45 -10.16 -7.82
CA PRO A 95 -0.47 -9.66 -8.84
C PRO A 95 -1.58 -10.67 -9.13
N VAL A 96 -2.83 -10.29 -8.87
CA VAL A 96 -4.03 -11.08 -9.16
C VAL A 96 -4.81 -10.46 -10.32
N SER A 97 -4.49 -10.91 -11.53
CA SER A 97 -5.17 -10.47 -12.75
C SER A 97 -6.44 -11.29 -13.04
N PHE A 98 -7.53 -10.61 -13.38
CA PHE A 98 -8.81 -11.25 -13.72
C PHE A 98 -9.62 -10.40 -14.69
N CYS A 99 -10.70 -10.98 -15.25
CA CYS A 99 -11.54 -10.28 -16.20
C CYS A 99 -12.96 -10.11 -15.69
N TYR A 100 -13.47 -8.89 -15.79
CA TYR A 100 -14.79 -8.52 -15.30
C TYR A 100 -15.27 -7.25 -16.00
N GLY A 101 -16.56 -7.22 -16.39
CA GLY A 101 -17.17 -6.03 -17.00
C GLY A 101 -16.51 -5.58 -18.31
N GLY A 102 -15.94 -6.52 -19.08
CA GLY A 102 -15.22 -6.21 -20.32
C GLY A 102 -13.82 -5.62 -20.13
N LYS A 103 -13.33 -5.54 -18.89
CA LYS A 103 -12.00 -5.02 -18.55
C LYS A 103 -11.09 -6.12 -18.02
N ARG A 104 -9.79 -5.90 -18.19
CA ARG A 104 -8.74 -6.65 -17.48
C ARG A 104 -8.44 -5.90 -16.19
N TRP A 105 -8.71 -6.53 -15.06
CA TRP A 105 -8.43 -6.02 -13.73
C TRP A 105 -7.12 -6.60 -13.21
N LEU A 106 -6.46 -5.82 -12.37
CA LEU A 106 -5.37 -6.24 -11.52
C LEU A 106 -5.68 -5.75 -10.11
N ILE A 107 -5.72 -6.68 -9.17
CA ILE A 107 -5.57 -6.33 -7.76
C ILE A 107 -4.25 -6.93 -7.31
N GLU A 108 -3.41 -6.11 -6.70
CA GLU A 108 -2.08 -6.54 -6.29
C GLU A 108 -1.84 -6.24 -4.81
N LEU A 109 -1.26 -7.22 -4.13
CA LEU A 109 -0.88 -7.13 -2.73
C LEU A 109 0.63 -6.99 -2.64
N TRP A 110 1.10 -6.02 -1.85
CA TRP A 110 2.51 -5.88 -1.53
C TRP A 110 2.74 -5.91 -0.03
N LYS A 111 3.85 -6.52 0.40
CA LYS A 111 4.37 -6.41 1.76
C LYS A 111 5.90 -6.50 1.76
N GLY A 112 6.57 -5.72 2.61
CA GLY A 112 8.03 -5.80 2.72
C GLY A 112 8.69 -4.59 3.35
N GLN A 113 9.94 -4.38 2.94
CA GLN A 113 10.76 -3.24 3.31
C GLN A 113 10.79 -2.22 2.18
N TYR A 114 10.52 -0.97 2.51
CA TYR A 114 10.46 0.20 1.64
C TYR A 114 11.46 1.23 2.16
N GLY A 115 12.73 1.05 1.83
CA GLY A 115 13.82 1.85 2.38
C GLY A 115 13.90 1.72 3.91
N ILE A 116 13.68 2.83 4.60
CA ILE A 116 13.67 2.90 6.08
C ILE A 116 12.29 2.61 6.71
N THR A 117 11.32 2.21 5.89
CA THR A 117 9.98 1.88 6.35
C THR A 117 9.64 0.44 6.04
N THR A 118 8.80 -0.18 6.87
CA THR A 118 8.17 -1.46 6.53
C THR A 118 6.68 -1.25 6.32
N GLY A 119 6.08 -1.93 5.36
CA GLY A 119 4.70 -1.62 4.99
C GLY A 119 4.01 -2.70 4.19
N ALA A 120 2.77 -2.38 3.83
CA ALA A 120 1.96 -3.18 2.95
C ALA A 120 0.96 -2.30 2.17
N GLU A 121 0.52 -2.84 1.05
CA GLU A 121 -0.28 -2.12 0.06
C GLU A 121 -1.31 -3.05 -0.60
N ILE A 122 -2.45 -2.48 -0.98
CA ILE A 122 -3.42 -3.09 -1.91
C ILE A 122 -3.67 -2.10 -3.04
N GLY A 123 -3.29 -2.47 -4.26
CA GLY A 123 -3.51 -1.69 -5.47
C GLY A 123 -4.61 -2.31 -6.32
N VAL A 124 -5.44 -1.46 -6.92
CA VAL A 124 -6.55 -1.82 -7.78
C VAL A 124 -6.41 -1.01 -9.06
N TYR A 125 -6.30 -1.73 -10.17
CA TYR A 125 -6.12 -1.16 -11.50
C TYR A 125 -6.97 -1.92 -12.50
N ASN A 126 -7.30 -1.28 -13.62
CA ASN A 126 -7.91 -1.97 -14.75
C ASN A 126 -7.47 -1.36 -16.07
N THR A 127 -7.66 -2.09 -17.16
CA THR A 127 -7.47 -1.56 -18.49
C THR A 127 -8.41 -2.22 -19.49
N THR A 128 -8.70 -1.48 -20.55
CA THR A 128 -9.32 -1.99 -21.79
C THR A 128 -8.38 -1.94 -22.98
N ARG A 129 -7.10 -1.60 -22.76
CA ARG A 129 -6.07 -1.51 -23.79
C ARG A 129 -5.53 -2.89 -24.11
N GLU A 130 -5.01 -3.06 -25.32
CA GLU A 130 -4.12 -4.17 -25.65
C GLU A 130 -2.81 -4.09 -24.84
N ASP A 131 -2.04 -5.18 -24.86
CA ASP A 131 -0.72 -5.18 -24.27
C ASP A 131 0.19 -4.19 -25.01
N LEU A 132 1.05 -3.53 -24.25
CA LEU A 132 2.13 -2.74 -24.84
C LEU A 132 3.11 -3.71 -25.49
N ASP A 133 3.46 -3.44 -26.74
CA ASP A 133 4.52 -4.14 -27.45
C ASP A 133 5.56 -3.12 -27.92
N THR A 134 6.53 -2.86 -27.04
CA THR A 134 7.64 -1.93 -27.31
C THR A 134 8.96 -2.68 -27.14
N GLU A 135 10.05 -2.10 -27.65
CA GLU A 135 11.39 -2.69 -27.46
C GLU A 135 11.77 -2.79 -25.97
N LYS A 136 11.28 -1.87 -25.13
CA LYS A 136 11.63 -1.77 -23.71
C LYS A 136 10.68 -2.53 -22.78
N PHE A 137 9.43 -2.73 -23.19
CA PHE A 137 8.41 -3.42 -22.40
C PHE A 137 7.41 -4.13 -23.29
N LYS A 138 7.16 -5.39 -22.96
CA LYS A 138 6.09 -6.20 -23.52
C LYS A 138 5.21 -6.72 -22.39
N GLY A 139 3.93 -6.32 -22.40
CA GLY A 139 2.97 -6.78 -21.42
C GLY A 139 1.85 -5.79 -21.13
N THR A 140 1.01 -6.16 -20.17
CA THR A 140 -0.15 -5.35 -19.80
C THR A 140 0.28 -4.11 -19.02
N PHE A 141 -0.17 -2.95 -19.47
CA PHE A 141 -0.21 -1.75 -18.66
C PHE A 141 -1.63 -1.54 -18.15
N TYR A 142 -1.76 -1.40 -16.83
CA TYR A 142 -3.02 -1.13 -16.17
C TYR A 142 -3.14 0.36 -15.85
N GLU A 143 -4.33 0.89 -16.07
CA GLU A 143 -4.64 2.30 -15.81
C GLU A 143 -5.26 2.46 -14.43
N LYS A 144 -5.33 3.71 -13.97
CA LYS A 144 -6.08 4.06 -12.76
C LYS A 144 -7.54 3.65 -12.91
N VAL A 145 -8.11 3.10 -11.83
CA VAL A 145 -9.55 2.96 -11.75
C VAL A 145 -10.22 4.33 -11.58
N SER A 146 -11.43 4.49 -12.11
CA SER A 146 -12.24 5.68 -11.90
C SER A 146 -12.80 5.74 -10.47
N ASP A 147 -13.30 6.91 -10.05
CA ASP A 147 -13.79 7.11 -8.68
C ASP A 147 -14.97 6.19 -8.31
N ASN A 148 -15.79 5.81 -9.30
CA ASN A 148 -16.89 4.85 -9.13
C ASN A 148 -16.43 3.38 -9.13
N GLU A 149 -15.15 3.12 -9.39
CA GLU A 149 -14.53 1.80 -9.44
C GLU A 149 -13.53 1.56 -8.30
N LEU A 150 -13.42 2.52 -7.36
CA LEU A 150 -12.72 2.31 -6.09
C LEU A 150 -13.36 1.15 -5.32
N LEU A 151 -12.55 0.44 -4.54
CA LEU A 151 -13.00 -0.66 -3.71
C LEU A 151 -12.86 -0.31 -2.23
N GLN A 152 -13.79 -0.80 -1.40
CA GLN A 152 -13.57 -0.83 0.03
C GLN A 152 -12.55 -1.94 0.31
N MET A 153 -11.46 -1.56 0.97
CA MET A 153 -10.36 -2.46 1.29
C MET A 153 -9.95 -2.28 2.75
N ALA A 154 -9.38 -3.32 3.34
CA ALA A 154 -8.73 -3.24 4.63
C ALA A 154 -7.56 -4.22 4.68
N PHE A 155 -6.58 -3.94 5.53
CA PHE A 155 -5.57 -4.93 5.86
C PHE A 155 -5.01 -4.77 7.28
N VAL A 156 -4.48 -5.87 7.78
CA VAL A 156 -3.66 -5.92 9.00
C VAL A 156 -2.28 -6.43 8.61
N LEU A 157 -1.25 -5.62 8.85
CA LEU A 157 0.13 -6.04 8.68
C LEU A 157 0.67 -6.52 10.03
N ARG A 158 1.29 -7.69 10.04
CA ARG A 158 1.92 -8.30 11.20
C ARG A 158 3.37 -8.60 10.92
N LYS A 159 4.23 -8.42 11.92
CA LYS A 159 5.60 -8.90 11.95
C LYS A 159 5.75 -9.91 13.06
N ASN A 160 6.19 -11.13 12.74
CA ASN A 160 6.35 -12.20 13.73
C ASN A 160 5.09 -12.40 14.60
N GLY A 161 3.92 -12.37 13.96
CA GLY A 161 2.60 -12.53 14.60
C GLY A 161 2.04 -11.27 15.29
N LYS A 162 2.87 -10.27 15.60
CA LYS A 162 2.45 -9.02 16.24
C LYS A 162 1.95 -8.02 15.21
N VAL A 163 0.84 -7.35 15.51
CA VAL A 163 0.28 -6.30 14.63
C VAL A 163 1.25 -5.11 14.59
N LEU A 164 1.68 -4.73 13.39
CA LEU A 164 2.44 -3.51 13.14
C LEU A 164 1.51 -2.33 12.86
N LEU A 165 0.56 -2.50 11.93
CA LEU A 165 -0.40 -1.46 11.56
C LEU A 165 -1.68 -2.06 10.97
N ARG A 166 -2.73 -1.24 10.97
CA ARG A 166 -4.05 -1.56 10.41
C ARG A 166 -4.50 -0.42 9.50
N ARG A 167 -5.10 -0.78 8.37
CA ARG A 167 -5.61 0.17 7.39
C ARG A 167 -6.97 -0.28 6.89
N GLN A 168 -7.85 0.67 6.63
CA GLN A 168 -9.09 0.46 5.90
C GLN A 168 -9.48 1.73 5.16
N GLY A 169 -10.16 1.59 4.03
CA GLY A 169 -10.67 2.73 3.28
C GLY A 169 -11.24 2.34 1.92
N PHE A 170 -12.03 3.25 1.35
CA PHE A 170 -12.46 3.20 -0.04
C PHE A 170 -11.36 3.83 -0.90
N HIS A 171 -10.64 3.02 -1.66
CA HIS A 171 -9.40 3.47 -2.30
C HIS A 171 -9.08 2.67 -3.57
N TRP A 172 -8.17 3.19 -4.39
CA TRP A 172 -7.55 2.43 -5.49
C TRP A 172 -6.20 1.85 -5.05
N TRP A 173 -5.44 2.61 -4.26
CA TRP A 173 -4.14 2.22 -3.70
C TRP A 173 -4.07 2.40 -2.18
N LEU A 174 -4.54 1.42 -1.41
CA LEU A 174 -4.56 1.50 0.05
C LEU A 174 -3.21 1.06 0.62
N THR A 175 -2.45 1.99 1.20
CA THR A 175 -1.10 1.71 1.72
C THR A 175 -0.97 2.01 3.21
N GLY A 176 0.10 1.51 3.84
CA GLY A 176 0.49 1.81 5.20
C GLY A 176 1.95 1.47 5.47
N PHE A 177 2.72 2.44 5.97
CA PHE A 177 4.16 2.31 6.19
C PHE A 177 4.56 2.75 7.60
N LYS A 178 5.28 1.87 8.31
CA LYS A 178 5.85 2.11 9.64
C LYS A 178 7.30 2.59 9.47
N LEU A 179 7.61 3.78 9.97
CA LEU A 179 8.95 4.36 9.88
C LEU A 179 9.90 3.80 10.95
N GLY A 180 11.12 3.49 10.54
CA GLY A 180 12.21 3.06 11.43
C GLY A 180 12.09 1.61 11.90
N GLU A 181 11.21 0.82 11.30
CA GLU A 181 11.06 -0.60 11.56
C GLU A 181 11.63 -1.38 10.38
N PHE A 182 12.69 -2.14 10.61
CA PHE A 182 13.29 -3.02 9.61
C PHE A 182 12.56 -4.37 9.64
N SER A 183 12.21 -4.93 8.48
CA SER A 183 11.64 -6.27 8.37
C SER A 183 12.22 -7.01 7.19
N GLU A 184 12.42 -8.32 7.34
CA GLU A 184 12.49 -9.19 6.17
C GLU A 184 11.07 -9.48 5.66
N PRO A 185 10.84 -9.59 4.33
CA PRO A 185 9.51 -9.94 3.81
C PRO A 185 8.94 -11.23 4.41
N SER A 186 9.81 -12.18 4.76
CA SER A 186 9.44 -13.44 5.42
C SER A 186 8.93 -13.27 6.85
N ASP A 187 9.29 -12.20 7.54
CA ASP A 187 8.79 -11.90 8.88
C ASP A 187 7.35 -11.36 8.84
N LEU A 188 6.91 -10.93 7.66
CA LEU A 188 5.67 -10.20 7.46
C LEU A 188 4.53 -11.10 6.99
N ALA A 189 3.37 -10.82 7.57
CA ALA A 189 2.10 -11.43 7.27
C ALA A 189 1.04 -10.33 7.07
N MET A 190 0.29 -10.40 5.98
CA MET A 190 -0.79 -9.47 5.69
C MET A 190 -2.11 -10.24 5.66
N ASP A 191 -3.09 -9.79 6.45
CA ASP A 191 -4.48 -10.23 6.34
C ASP A 191 -5.24 -9.13 5.58
N ALA A 192 -5.57 -9.36 4.31
CA ALA A 192 -6.23 -8.40 3.43
C ALA A 192 -7.73 -8.70 3.33
N GLN A 193 -8.56 -7.67 3.22
CA GLN A 193 -9.99 -7.76 2.98
C GLN A 193 -10.35 -6.85 1.81
N ILE A 194 -11.08 -7.38 0.84
CA ILE A 194 -11.53 -6.64 -0.34
C ILE A 194 -13.04 -6.88 -0.51
N PHE A 195 -13.79 -5.79 -0.62
CA PHE A 195 -15.23 -5.82 -0.84
C PHE A 195 -15.52 -5.46 -2.30
N PHE A 196 -16.07 -6.42 -3.04
CA PHE A 196 -16.39 -6.27 -4.45
C PHE A 196 -17.79 -5.68 -4.65
N PRO A 197 -18.07 -4.95 -5.73
CA PRO A 197 -19.39 -4.35 -5.96
C PRO A 197 -20.52 -5.37 -6.13
N ASN A 198 -20.21 -6.59 -6.57
CA ASN A 198 -21.18 -7.67 -6.72
C ASN A 198 -20.51 -9.06 -6.69
N TYR A 199 -21.34 -10.10 -6.69
CA TYR A 199 -20.92 -11.50 -6.68
C TYR A 199 -20.15 -11.91 -7.94
N ASP A 200 -20.40 -11.29 -9.09
CA ASP A 200 -19.75 -11.66 -10.35
C ASP A 200 -18.28 -11.24 -10.36
N MET A 201 -17.97 -10.01 -9.95
CA MET A 201 -16.59 -9.53 -9.81
C MET A 201 -15.85 -10.29 -8.71
N CYS A 202 -16.52 -10.54 -7.57
CA CYS A 202 -16.00 -11.36 -6.49
C CYS A 202 -15.64 -12.77 -6.98
N GLY A 203 -16.53 -13.41 -7.74
CA GLY A 203 -16.30 -14.74 -8.30
C GLY A 203 -15.14 -14.76 -9.30
N ALA A 204 -15.01 -13.74 -10.15
CA ALA A 204 -13.90 -13.59 -11.08
C ALA A 204 -12.55 -13.49 -10.35
N PHE A 205 -12.48 -12.70 -9.28
CA PHE A 205 -11.29 -12.57 -8.46
C PHE A 205 -10.94 -13.86 -7.71
N VAL A 206 -11.93 -14.55 -7.12
CA VAL A 206 -11.73 -15.83 -6.43
C VAL A 206 -11.20 -16.91 -7.39
N MET A 207 -11.73 -16.97 -8.62
CA MET A 207 -11.20 -17.88 -9.64
C MET A 207 -9.74 -17.55 -9.99
N ALA A 208 -9.38 -16.27 -10.05
CA ALA A 208 -7.99 -15.87 -10.29
C ALA A 208 -7.05 -16.27 -9.15
N LEU A 209 -7.44 -16.07 -7.89
CA LEU A 209 -6.69 -16.58 -6.73
C LEU A 209 -6.47 -18.09 -6.81
N GLN A 210 -7.52 -18.86 -7.10
CA GLN A 210 -7.43 -20.31 -7.24
C GLN A 210 -6.50 -20.72 -8.38
N ASN A 211 -6.51 -20.00 -9.51
CA ASN A 211 -5.62 -20.26 -10.64
C ASN A 211 -4.15 -19.94 -10.31
N LEU A 212 -3.89 -18.98 -9.42
CA LEU A 212 -2.53 -18.70 -8.91
C LEU A 212 -2.02 -19.80 -7.96
N GLY A 213 -2.92 -20.57 -7.36
CA GLY A 213 -2.56 -21.68 -6.46
C GLY A 213 -3.04 -21.52 -5.03
N TYR A 214 -3.76 -20.44 -4.71
CA TYR A 214 -4.33 -20.22 -3.38
C TYR A 214 -5.31 -21.34 -3.01
N ARG A 215 -5.16 -21.82 -1.77
CA ARG A 215 -5.99 -22.91 -1.21
C ARG A 215 -7.04 -22.36 -0.24
N ASN A 216 -8.02 -23.20 0.09
CA ASN A 216 -9.16 -22.84 0.96
C ASN A 216 -8.79 -22.38 2.38
N HIS A 217 -7.56 -22.59 2.85
CA HIS A 217 -7.09 -22.10 4.15
C HIS A 217 -6.34 -20.76 4.06
N GLU A 218 -6.05 -20.29 2.83
CA GLU A 218 -5.30 -19.07 2.56
C GLU A 218 -6.22 -17.90 2.22
N PHE A 219 -7.51 -18.16 1.98
CA PHE A 219 -8.52 -17.13 1.80
C PHE A 219 -9.91 -17.64 2.18
N SER A 220 -10.81 -16.71 2.51
CA SER A 220 -12.23 -16.97 2.78
C SER A 220 -13.10 -16.01 1.97
N VAL A 221 -14.36 -16.40 1.75
CA VAL A 221 -15.35 -15.58 1.02
C VAL A 221 -16.61 -15.47 1.87
N HIS A 222 -17.07 -14.24 2.07
CA HIS A 222 -18.28 -13.93 2.83
C HIS A 222 -19.12 -12.91 2.05
N GLY A 223 -20.17 -13.37 1.38
CA GLY A 223 -20.93 -12.53 0.46
C GLY A 223 -20.06 -12.11 -0.74
N ASN A 224 -19.91 -10.80 -0.93
CA ASN A 224 -19.02 -10.16 -1.91
C ASN A 224 -17.68 -9.70 -1.31
N LYS A 225 -17.35 -10.13 -0.08
CA LYS A 225 -16.07 -9.86 0.58
C LYS A 225 -15.15 -11.07 0.44
N VAL A 226 -13.89 -10.83 0.08
CA VAL A 226 -12.82 -11.83 0.10
C VAL A 226 -11.81 -11.43 1.16
N GLU A 227 -11.45 -12.37 2.03
CA GLU A 227 -10.35 -12.20 2.99
C GLU A 227 -9.18 -13.09 2.59
N ILE A 228 -7.96 -12.56 2.57
CA ILE A 228 -6.76 -13.24 2.08
C ILE A 228 -5.70 -13.23 3.20
N HIS A 229 -5.17 -14.40 3.52
CA HIS A 229 -4.04 -14.60 4.43
C HIS A 229 -2.73 -14.61 3.65
N TYR A 230 -2.27 -13.44 3.23
CA TYR A 230 -1.07 -13.27 2.44
C TYR A 230 0.18 -13.42 3.31
N ARG A 231 0.83 -14.59 3.23
CA ARG A 231 2.08 -14.90 3.96
C ARG A 231 3.27 -15.01 3.01
N LYS A 232 3.06 -15.69 1.90
CA LYS A 232 4.06 -15.93 0.86
C LYS A 232 3.39 -15.76 -0.51
N PRO A 233 4.08 -15.16 -1.49
CA PRO A 233 3.56 -15.11 -2.84
C PRO A 233 3.46 -16.49 -3.48
N HIS A 234 2.37 -16.70 -4.24
CA HIS A 234 2.21 -17.84 -5.14
C HIS A 234 2.77 -17.53 -6.54
N THR A 235 2.79 -16.26 -6.93
CA THR A 235 3.48 -15.78 -8.13
C THR A 235 5.01 -15.84 -8.00
N PRO A 236 5.73 -16.03 -9.12
CA PRO A 236 7.18 -15.89 -9.14
C PRO A 236 7.61 -14.48 -8.70
N LYS A 237 8.71 -14.40 -7.95
CA LYS A 237 9.32 -13.11 -7.59
C LYS A 237 9.78 -12.36 -8.85
N PRO A 238 9.84 -11.01 -8.81
CA PRO A 238 10.49 -10.23 -9.85
C PRO A 238 11.90 -10.74 -10.17
N ILE A 239 12.29 -10.76 -11.44
CA ILE A 239 13.59 -11.27 -11.92
C ILE A 239 14.75 -10.47 -11.31
N SER A 240 14.54 -9.17 -11.15
CA SER A 240 15.45 -8.23 -10.47
C SER A 240 15.75 -8.59 -9.01
N ARG A 241 14.86 -9.29 -8.30
CA ARG A 241 15.08 -9.78 -6.93
C ARG A 241 15.98 -11.01 -6.90
N ASN A 242 17.26 -10.81 -7.22
CA ASN A 242 18.28 -11.82 -6.98
C ASN A 242 18.76 -11.78 -5.51
N PRO A 243 19.17 -12.93 -4.92
CA PRO A 243 19.50 -12.99 -3.49
C PRO A 243 20.66 -12.09 -3.05
N VAL A 244 21.64 -11.85 -3.93
CA VAL A 244 22.82 -11.04 -3.63
C VAL A 244 22.43 -9.57 -3.50
N ASN A 245 21.73 -9.04 -4.50
CA ASN A 245 21.23 -7.66 -4.49
C ASN A 245 20.26 -7.44 -3.32
N GLU A 246 19.35 -8.39 -3.08
CA GLU A 246 18.42 -8.34 -1.96
C GLU A 246 19.15 -8.22 -0.61
N THR A 247 20.19 -9.02 -0.41
CA THR A 247 20.99 -8.98 0.83
C THR A 247 21.70 -7.63 0.99
N ILE A 248 22.29 -7.09 -0.08
CA ILE A 248 23.00 -5.80 -0.03
C ILE A 248 22.01 -4.67 0.30
N VAL A 249 20.86 -4.64 -0.36
CA VAL A 249 19.82 -3.63 -0.13
C VAL A 249 19.26 -3.75 1.28
N GLN A 250 18.96 -4.96 1.76
CA GLN A 250 18.45 -5.15 3.12
C GLN A 250 19.46 -4.78 4.20
N GLN A 251 20.75 -5.05 4.01
CA GLN A 251 21.80 -4.60 4.94
C GLN A 251 21.84 -3.07 5.04
N GLU A 252 21.62 -2.37 3.93
CA GLU A 252 21.57 -0.90 3.93
C GLU A 252 20.28 -0.40 4.61
N ASN A 253 19.13 -1.01 4.30
CA ASN A 253 17.86 -0.70 4.96
C ASN A 253 17.92 -0.93 6.49
N GLU A 254 18.50 -2.03 6.93
CA GLU A 254 18.70 -2.35 8.34
C GLU A 254 19.58 -1.31 9.03
N LYS A 255 20.74 -0.99 8.46
CA LYS A 255 21.64 0.05 8.98
C LYS A 255 20.95 1.40 9.08
N ASN A 256 20.17 1.78 8.08
CA ASN A 256 19.45 3.05 8.08
C ASN A 256 18.33 3.09 9.14
N CYS A 257 17.61 1.98 9.33
CA CYS A 257 16.65 1.86 10.44
C CYS A 257 17.34 1.93 11.81
N MET A 258 18.50 1.25 11.98
CA MET A 258 19.29 1.31 13.20
C MET A 258 19.78 2.74 13.49
N LEU A 259 20.30 3.43 12.48
CA LEU A 259 20.77 4.81 12.59
C LEU A 259 19.63 5.76 12.98
N TYR A 260 18.48 5.66 12.29
CA TYR A 260 17.27 6.41 12.62
C TYR A 260 16.88 6.21 14.10
N ASN A 261 16.82 4.96 14.56
CA ASN A 261 16.44 4.63 15.92
C ASN A 261 17.49 5.06 16.96
N ALA A 262 18.79 4.99 16.63
CA ALA A 262 19.85 5.44 17.52
C ALA A 262 19.79 6.96 17.74
N ILE A 263 19.57 7.73 16.66
CA ILE A 263 19.47 9.19 16.70
C ILE A 263 18.20 9.66 17.42
N THR A 264 17.08 8.98 17.18
CA THR A 264 15.76 9.45 17.62
C THR A 264 15.20 8.69 18.82
N GLY A 265 15.94 7.73 19.37
CA GLY A 265 15.47 6.80 20.41
C GLY A 265 15.03 7.45 21.73
N LYS A 266 15.37 8.73 21.95
CA LYS A 266 14.85 9.52 23.08
C LYS A 266 13.34 9.79 22.97
N TYR A 267 12.77 9.72 21.77
CA TYR A 267 11.36 10.03 21.50
C TYR A 267 10.57 8.78 21.13
N SER A 268 9.40 8.62 21.75
CA SER A 268 8.54 7.45 21.51
C SER A 268 7.71 7.58 20.23
N HIS A 269 7.25 8.78 19.89
CA HIS A 269 6.34 9.01 18.76
C HIS A 269 7.09 9.47 17.51
N THR A 270 6.71 8.93 16.35
CA THR A 270 7.33 9.29 15.06
C THR A 270 7.28 10.79 14.76
N LEU A 271 6.22 11.49 15.14
CA LEU A 271 6.15 12.95 14.96
C LEU A 271 7.27 13.69 15.71
N ASP A 272 7.57 13.27 16.95
CA ASP A 272 8.64 13.88 17.75
C ASP A 272 10.02 13.54 17.19
N LYS A 273 10.19 12.29 16.76
CA LYS A 273 11.41 11.82 16.08
C LYS A 273 11.68 12.67 14.84
N LEU A 274 10.67 12.93 14.03
CA LEU A 274 10.78 13.69 12.78
C LEU A 274 10.96 15.19 13.03
N GLU A 275 10.26 15.78 14.01
CA GLU A 275 10.45 17.18 14.38
C GLU A 275 11.87 17.42 14.93
N TYR A 276 12.37 16.49 15.74
CA TYR A 276 13.75 16.51 16.19
C TYR A 276 14.72 16.42 15.01
N LEU A 277 14.54 15.46 14.10
CA LEU A 277 15.40 15.31 12.92
C LEU A 277 15.40 16.57 12.05
N LYS A 278 14.22 17.12 11.76
CA LYS A 278 14.09 18.36 10.98
C LYS A 278 14.84 19.54 11.61
N THR A 279 14.91 19.58 12.94
CA THR A 279 15.60 20.64 13.69
C THR A 279 17.10 20.35 13.83
N ALA A 280 17.48 19.09 14.01
CA ALA A 280 18.86 18.67 14.29
C ALA A 280 19.71 18.58 13.02
N MET A 281 19.12 17.98 11.98
CA MET A 281 19.75 17.46 10.78
C MET A 281 18.72 17.47 9.63
N SER A 282 18.43 18.66 9.10
CA SER A 282 17.42 18.86 8.04
C SER A 282 17.68 17.98 6.82
N GLU A 283 18.94 17.77 6.45
CA GLU A 283 19.34 16.96 5.31
C GLU A 283 18.96 15.49 5.52
N LEU A 284 19.11 14.99 6.76
CA LEU A 284 18.73 13.62 7.09
C LEU A 284 17.21 13.47 7.14
N TYR A 285 16.50 14.50 7.63
CA TYR A 285 15.05 14.56 7.53
C TYR A 285 14.60 14.50 6.07
N ASP A 286 15.21 15.31 5.19
CA ASP A 286 14.89 15.33 3.77
C ASP A 286 15.14 13.97 3.13
N VAL A 287 16.28 13.32 3.38
CA VAL A 287 16.56 11.93 2.91
C VAL A 287 15.46 10.96 3.34
N PHE A 288 14.93 11.07 4.56
CA PHE A 288 13.87 10.19 5.04
C PHE A 288 12.52 10.49 4.41
N ILE A 289 12.12 11.75 4.33
CA ILE A 289 10.91 12.17 3.60
C ILE A 289 11.01 11.73 2.14
N HIS A 290 12.21 11.82 1.59
CA HIS A 290 12.51 11.43 0.24
C HIS A 290 12.46 9.91 0.04
N SER A 291 12.89 9.12 1.02
CA SER A 291 12.78 7.66 0.94
C SER A 291 11.34 7.13 0.99
N LEU A 292 10.37 7.95 1.43
CA LEU A 292 8.94 7.61 1.35
C LEU A 292 8.40 7.73 -0.08
N TYR A 293 9.06 8.51 -0.94
CA TYR A 293 8.62 8.65 -2.32
C TYR A 293 9.20 7.52 -3.19
N ALA A 294 8.38 7.04 -4.11
CA ALA A 294 8.84 6.25 -5.25
C ALA A 294 9.10 7.14 -6.47
N LYS A 295 9.31 8.46 -6.28
CA LYS A 295 9.48 9.42 -7.39
C LYS A 295 10.57 8.99 -8.37
N GLY A 296 11.75 8.64 -7.87
CA GLY A 296 12.83 8.13 -8.72
C GLY A 296 12.47 6.85 -9.47
N LEU A 297 11.66 5.96 -8.87
CA LEU A 297 11.16 4.75 -9.53
C LEU A 297 10.29 5.14 -10.72
N TYR A 298 9.30 6.01 -10.48
CA TYR A 298 8.40 6.46 -11.53
C TYR A 298 9.10 7.26 -12.62
N GLU A 299 10.04 8.16 -12.26
CA GLU A 299 10.87 8.92 -13.21
C GLU A 299 11.68 8.00 -14.13
N ALA A 300 12.19 6.87 -13.63
CA ALA A 300 12.87 5.88 -14.45
C ALA A 300 11.97 5.23 -15.52
N PHE A 301 10.65 5.35 -15.37
CA PHE A 301 9.62 4.80 -16.25
C PHE A 301 8.74 5.87 -16.92
N ASP A 302 9.10 7.15 -16.88
CA ASP A 302 8.32 8.24 -17.50
C ASP A 302 8.07 8.00 -19.00
N TRP A 303 9.02 7.35 -19.68
CA TRP A 303 8.89 6.97 -21.08
C TRP A 303 7.66 6.07 -21.36
N ILE A 304 7.20 5.26 -20.40
CA ILE A 304 5.99 4.44 -20.52
C ILE A 304 4.76 5.35 -20.59
N ILE A 305 4.73 6.37 -19.73
CA ILE A 305 3.65 7.34 -19.62
C ILE A 305 3.56 8.19 -20.90
N GLU A 306 4.69 8.61 -21.45
CA GLU A 306 4.74 9.29 -22.75
C GLU A 306 4.14 8.43 -23.87
N ILE A 307 4.47 7.14 -23.93
CA ILE A 307 3.89 6.23 -24.92
C ILE A 307 2.38 6.13 -24.72
N ILE A 308 1.92 6.05 -23.48
CA ILE A 308 0.51 5.83 -23.16
C ILE A 308 -0.37 7.05 -23.43
N HIS A 309 0.12 8.26 -23.14
CA HIS A 309 -0.61 9.49 -23.40
C HIS A 309 -0.54 9.92 -24.87
N ASN A 310 0.55 9.62 -25.58
CA ASN A 310 0.70 9.99 -26.99
C ASN A 310 0.13 8.95 -27.96
N SER A 311 -0.12 7.73 -27.50
CA SER A 311 -0.75 6.68 -28.29
C SER A 311 -2.23 6.58 -27.94
N ASN A 312 -3.11 6.52 -28.95
CA ASN A 312 -4.45 5.94 -28.82
C ASN A 312 -4.32 4.45 -29.16
N PRO A 313 -3.87 3.56 -28.25
CA PRO A 313 -3.77 2.17 -28.62
C PRO A 313 -5.17 1.61 -28.86
N PRO A 314 -5.27 0.60 -29.74
CA PRO A 314 -6.51 -0.12 -29.93
C PRO A 314 -7.02 -0.64 -28.59
N LYS A 315 -8.34 -0.56 -28.42
CA LYS A 315 -9.02 -1.24 -27.32
C LYS A 315 -8.88 -2.74 -27.58
N SER A 316 -8.48 -3.50 -26.56
CA SER A 316 -8.42 -4.95 -26.69
C SER A 316 -9.80 -5.49 -27.01
N GLU A 317 -9.83 -6.66 -27.66
CA GLU A 317 -11.01 -7.50 -27.64
C GLU A 317 -11.47 -7.66 -26.18
N LEU A 318 -12.78 -7.47 -25.93
CA LEU A 318 -13.39 -7.54 -24.61
C LEU A 318 -12.84 -8.76 -23.87
N CYS A 319 -12.23 -8.58 -22.69
CA CYS A 319 -11.64 -9.72 -22.02
C CYS A 319 -12.73 -10.79 -21.80
N PRO A 320 -12.55 -12.01 -22.33
CA PRO A 320 -13.60 -13.00 -22.31
C PRO A 320 -13.92 -13.34 -20.86
N MET A 321 -15.15 -13.06 -20.43
CA MET A 321 -15.59 -13.45 -19.10
C MET A 321 -15.43 -14.97 -18.98
N PRO A 322 -14.88 -15.48 -17.86
CA PRO A 322 -14.89 -16.91 -17.60
C PRO A 322 -16.35 -17.36 -17.64
N LYS A 323 -16.73 -18.16 -18.64
CA LYS A 323 -18.07 -18.78 -18.65
C LYS A 323 -18.15 -19.60 -17.38
N PRO A 324 -19.14 -19.42 -16.50
CA PRO A 324 -19.32 -20.28 -15.35
C PRO A 324 -19.33 -21.72 -15.86
N LYS A 325 -18.39 -22.55 -15.41
CA LYS A 325 -18.50 -23.99 -15.60
C LYS A 325 -19.68 -24.44 -14.73
N LEU A 326 -20.90 -24.26 -15.24
CA LEU A 326 -22.07 -24.93 -14.70
C LEU A 326 -21.75 -26.42 -14.73
N LYS A 327 -21.46 -27.00 -13.56
CA LYS A 327 -21.51 -28.47 -13.45
C LYS A 327 -22.92 -28.85 -13.92
N PRO A 328 -23.07 -29.77 -14.89
CA PRO A 328 -24.38 -30.25 -15.26
C PRO A 328 -25.07 -30.67 -13.97
N CYS A 329 -26.27 -30.15 -13.70
CA CYS A 329 -27.11 -30.72 -12.66
C CYS A 329 -27.19 -32.22 -12.95
N GLN A 330 -26.61 -33.04 -12.08
CA GLN A 330 -26.76 -34.49 -12.18
C GLN A 330 -28.25 -34.75 -12.02
N LYS A 331 -28.89 -35.19 -13.10
CA LYS A 331 -30.34 -35.19 -13.26
C LYS A 331 -31.07 -36.16 -12.30
N ASN A 332 -30.36 -36.91 -11.46
CA ASN A 332 -30.92 -38.05 -10.74
C ASN A 332 -30.42 -38.12 -9.30
N MET A 333 -30.87 -37.23 -8.40
CA MET A 333 -30.95 -37.52 -6.96
C MET A 333 -31.73 -36.42 -6.23
N CYS A 334 -33.05 -36.41 -6.38
CA CYS A 334 -33.99 -35.82 -5.42
C CYS A 334 -35.35 -36.53 -5.57
N PRO A 335 -35.75 -37.41 -4.63
CA PRO A 335 -37.03 -38.13 -4.72
C PRO A 335 -38.25 -37.30 -4.25
N HIS A 336 -38.14 -35.98 -4.10
CA HIS A 336 -39.28 -35.13 -3.69
C HIS A 336 -39.38 -33.84 -4.51
N PRO A 337 -40.61 -33.35 -4.79
CA PRO A 337 -40.84 -32.17 -5.60
C PRO A 337 -40.48 -30.91 -4.81
N CYS A 338 -39.20 -30.53 -4.81
CA CYS A 338 -38.76 -29.27 -4.21
C CYS A 338 -38.91 -28.13 -5.22
N LYS A 339 -39.91 -27.26 -5.01
CA LYS A 339 -39.86 -25.88 -5.51
C LYS A 339 -38.84 -25.15 -4.65
N ILE A 340 -37.68 -24.85 -5.24
CA ILE A 340 -36.66 -23.82 -4.91
C ILE A 340 -35.29 -24.45 -5.22
N CYS A 341 -34.84 -24.26 -6.46
CA CYS A 341 -33.41 -24.31 -6.79
C CYS A 341 -32.96 -22.87 -7.00
N ARG A 342 -32.62 -22.18 -5.91
CA ARG A 342 -31.70 -21.03 -5.95
C ARG A 342 -30.39 -21.50 -5.36
N ASN A 343 -29.32 -21.34 -6.15
CA ASN A 343 -27.94 -21.69 -5.84
C ASN A 343 -27.57 -21.47 -4.37
N SER A 344 -27.40 -22.55 -3.62
CA SER A 344 -26.83 -22.55 -2.28
C SER A 344 -25.42 -23.15 -2.35
N TYR A 345 -24.40 -22.30 -2.36
CA TYR A 345 -23.06 -22.70 -1.97
C TYR A 345 -23.11 -22.94 -0.45
N HIS A 346 -22.91 -24.19 -0.02
CA HIS A 346 -22.79 -24.51 1.40
C HIS A 346 -21.42 -24.00 1.90
N PHE A 347 -21.45 -22.90 2.66
CA PHE A 347 -20.33 -22.41 3.45
C PHE A 347 -20.39 -23.05 4.85
N GLN A 348 -19.28 -23.65 5.29
CA GLN A 348 -19.11 -24.03 6.68
C GLN A 348 -18.69 -22.78 7.47
N GLU A 349 -19.52 -22.37 8.43
CA GLU A 349 -19.18 -21.34 9.40
C GLU A 349 -18.24 -21.92 10.46
N HIS A 350 -17.10 -21.28 10.67
CA HIS A 350 -16.24 -21.48 11.84
C HIS A 350 -16.06 -20.15 12.59
N PRO A 351 -15.78 -20.19 13.90
CA PRO A 351 -16.24 -19.17 14.83
C PRO A 351 -15.50 -17.84 14.73
N LYS A 352 -16.27 -16.79 15.01
CA LYS A 352 -15.97 -15.36 14.91
C LYS A 352 -14.89 -14.91 15.88
N GLU A 353 -13.85 -14.25 15.40
CA GLU A 353 -13.18 -13.16 16.13
C GLU A 353 -13.71 -11.84 15.57
N THR A 354 -14.45 -11.12 16.41
CA THR A 354 -15.16 -9.90 16.04
C THR A 354 -14.20 -8.73 15.88
N PHE A 355 -14.15 -8.15 14.68
CA PHE A 355 -13.70 -6.77 14.49
C PHE A 355 -14.75 -5.83 15.08
N GLU A 356 -14.39 -5.06 16.11
CA GLU A 356 -15.20 -3.92 16.53
C GLU A 356 -15.21 -2.88 15.41
N VAL A 357 -16.40 -2.64 14.87
CA VAL A 357 -16.69 -1.57 13.93
C VAL A 357 -16.52 -0.24 14.68
N MET A 358 -15.38 0.42 14.54
CA MET A 358 -15.26 1.81 14.99
C MET A 358 -16.02 2.72 14.00
N PRO A 359 -16.98 3.55 14.46
CA PRO A 359 -17.72 4.44 13.59
C PRO A 359 -16.79 5.55 13.08
N TYR A 360 -16.67 5.66 11.76
CA TYR A 360 -16.08 6.85 11.13
C TYR A 360 -17.08 8.02 11.22
N PRO A 361 -16.68 9.20 11.71
CA PRO A 361 -17.51 10.39 11.62
C PRO A 361 -17.47 10.97 10.20
N GLY A 362 -18.66 11.01 9.57
CA GLY A 362 -19.03 12.05 8.60
C GLY A 362 -18.53 11.86 7.17
N LEU A 363 -19.43 11.44 6.28
CA LEU A 363 -19.67 12.00 4.94
C LEU A 363 -21.00 11.42 4.44
N CYS A 364 -22.12 12.06 4.79
CA CYS A 364 -23.40 11.82 4.12
C CYS A 364 -23.38 12.58 2.77
N PRO A 365 -23.76 11.94 1.64
CA PRO A 365 -24.00 12.63 0.38
C PRO A 365 -25.18 13.64 0.51
N PRO A 366 -25.20 14.75 -0.27
CA PRO A 366 -26.12 15.86 -0.04
C PRO A 366 -27.63 15.64 -0.31
N ASP A 367 -28.10 14.46 -0.70
CA ASP A 367 -29.47 14.31 -1.24
C ASP A 367 -30.40 13.31 -0.51
N CYS A 368 -30.10 12.89 0.71
CA CYS A 368 -31.05 12.09 1.51
C CYS A 368 -32.11 12.95 2.21
N LYS A 369 -32.95 13.65 1.44
CA LYS A 369 -34.25 14.16 1.90
C LYS A 369 -35.32 13.97 0.83
N LYS A 370 -36.02 12.83 0.90
CA LYS A 370 -37.46 12.65 0.68
C LYS A 370 -37.74 11.17 0.43
N TYR A 371 -38.20 10.46 1.46
CA TYR A 371 -39.22 9.41 1.39
C TYR A 371 -39.52 8.97 2.83
N ASN A 372 -40.07 9.87 3.64
CA ASN A 372 -40.80 9.48 4.84
C ASN A 372 -42.27 9.38 4.44
N ASN A 373 -42.75 8.16 4.24
CA ASN A 373 -44.11 7.69 4.56
C ASN A 373 -44.32 6.31 3.94
N VAL A 374 -43.81 5.26 4.59
CA VAL A 374 -44.40 3.92 4.49
C VAL A 374 -44.43 3.34 5.90
N ASN A 375 -45.64 3.12 6.39
CA ASN A 375 -45.95 2.41 7.62
C ASN A 375 -45.44 0.97 7.48
N ILE A 376 -44.57 0.54 8.39
CA ILE A 376 -44.16 -0.87 8.49
C ILE A 376 -45.21 -1.56 9.35
N ASP A 377 -46.16 -2.24 8.70
CA ASP A 377 -46.99 -3.22 9.36
C ASP A 377 -46.25 -4.57 9.39
N ASN A 378 -46.07 -5.06 10.62
CA ASN A 378 -45.49 -6.35 10.97
C ASN A 378 -46.30 -7.52 10.39
N LYS A 379 -45.76 -8.22 9.40
CA LYS A 379 -45.85 -9.68 9.18
C LYS A 379 -44.60 -10.07 8.38
N GLY A 380 -43.61 -10.81 8.89
CA GLY A 380 -43.74 -12.09 9.56
C GLY A 380 -43.88 -13.16 8.49
N GLU A 381 -42.76 -13.72 8.01
CA GLU A 381 -42.64 -15.08 7.47
C GLU A 381 -41.18 -15.40 7.11
N CYS A 382 -40.78 -16.64 7.40
CA CYS A 382 -39.42 -17.18 7.49
C CYS A 382 -38.70 -17.35 6.14
#